data_AF-A0AAE2ZH60-F1
#
_entry.id   AF-A0AAE2ZH60-F1
#
_cell.length_a   1.000
_cell.length_b   1.000
_cell.length_c   1.000
_cell.angle_alpha   90.00
_cell.angle_beta   90.00
_cell.angle_gamma   90.00
#
_symmetry.space_group_name_H-M   'P 1'
#
loop_
_entity.id
_entity.type
_entity.pdbx_description
1 polymer ?
#
loop_
_entity_poly.entity_id
_entity_poly.type
_entity_poly.pdbx_seq_one_letter_code
_entity_poly.pdbx_strand_id
1 'polypeptide(L)' 'MPYYDEIVEKVNQLIDENSVHKMNEMLMQLSHDQQINQEQRFEQQQRLREAIFIHHNE' A
#
# COMPACT_ATOMS: atom_id res chain seq x y z
N MET A 1 15.81 5.09 -2.52
CA MET A 1 15.23 6.31 -3.13
C MET A 1 14.25 6.81 -2.09
N PRO A 2 14.42 8.03 -1.56
CA PRO A 2 13.68 8.47 -0.36
C PRO A 2 12.17 8.27 -0.50
N TYR A 3 11.63 8.52 -1.69
CA TYR A 3 10.20 8.39 -1.95
C TYR A 3 9.66 6.95 -1.86
N TYR A 4 10.41 5.94 -2.32
CA TYR A 4 9.94 4.55 -2.19
C TYR A 4 9.93 4.10 -0.73
N ASP A 5 10.96 4.49 0.03
CA ASP A 5 11.07 4.18 1.45
C ASP A 5 9.93 4.85 2.25
N GLU A 6 9.56 6.09 1.90
CA GLU A 6 8.38 6.79 2.44
C GLU A 6 7.06 6.07 2.14
N ILE A 7 6.88 5.57 0.90
CA ILE A 7 5.71 4.79 0.51
C ILE A 7 5.63 3.50 1.34
N VAL A 8 6.77 2.81 1.55
CA VAL A 8 6.84 1.58 2.35
C VAL A 8 6.44 1.84 3.81
N GLU A 9 6.98 2.90 4.44
CA GLU A 9 6.59 3.27 5.80
C GLU A 9 5.10 3.60 5.90
N LYS A 10 4.57 4.35 4.93
CA LYS A 10 3.14 4.69 4.88
C LYS A 10 2.27 3.45 4.73
N VAL A 11 2.64 2.51 3.86
CA VAL A 11 1.91 1.23 3.71
C VAL A 11 1.91 0.46 5.02
N ASN A 12 3.07 0.34 5.69
CA ASN A 12 3.15 -0.33 6.99
C ASN A 12 2.23 0.33 8.02
N GLN A 13 2.25 1.66 8.11
CA GLN A 13 1.39 2.38 9.03
C GLN A 13 -0.10 2.14 8.75
N LEU A 14 -0.52 2.11 7.48
CA LEU A 14 -1.92 1.86 7.12
C LEU A 14 -2.38 0.43 7.45
N ILE A 15 -1.46 -0.54 7.35
CA ILE A 15 -1.69 -1.92 7.76
C ILE A 15 -1.82 -2.00 9.29
N ASP A 16 -0.93 -1.35 10.04
CA ASP A 16 -0.97 -1.30 11.51
C ASP A 16 -2.23 -0.58 12.03
N GLU A 17 -2.66 0.49 11.35
CA GLU A 17 -3.91 1.19 11.64
C GLU A 17 -5.16 0.37 11.29
N ASN A 18 -5.00 -0.75 10.59
CA ASN A 18 -6.05 -1.71 10.27
C ASN A 18 -7.28 -1.05 9.60
N SER A 19 -7.01 -0.07 8.72
CA SER A 19 -8.05 0.72 8.06
C SER A 19 -8.17 0.35 6.58
N VAL A 20 -9.07 -0.58 6.27
CA VAL A 20 -9.33 -1.03 4.89
C VAL A 20 -9.68 0.14 3.96
N HIS A 21 -10.35 1.17 4.47
CA HIS A 21 -10.65 2.38 3.70
C HIS A 21 -9.37 3.09 3.24
N LYS A 22 -8.45 3.39 4.17
CA LYS A 22 -7.19 4.06 3.85
C LYS A 22 -6.28 3.20 2.98
N MET A 23 -6.27 1.88 3.19
CA MET A 23 -5.53 0.95 2.34
C MET A 23 -6.02 0.97 0.89
N ASN A 24 -7.34 1.03 0.68
CA ASN A 24 -7.92 1.17 -0.67
C ASN A 24 -7.61 2.52 -1.32
N GLU A 25 -7.61 3.62 -0.56
CA GLU A 25 -7.16 4.93 -1.05
C GLU A 25 -5.69 4.87 -1.49
N MET A 26 -4.83 4.24 -0.69
CA MET A 26 -3.41 4.06 -1.02
C MET A 26 -3.20 3.22 -2.27
N LEU A 27 -3.98 2.15 -2.46
CA LEU A 27 -3.97 1.36 -3.71
C LEU A 27 -4.28 2.23 -4.94
N MET A 28 -5.25 3.13 -4.83
CA MET A 28 -5.61 4.04 -5.92
C MET A 28 -4.53 5.09 -6.17
N GLN A 29 -3.92 5.64 -5.11
CA GLN A 29 -2.78 6.56 -5.23
C GLN A 29 -1.59 5.89 -5.93
N LEU A 30 -1.19 4.69 -5.47
CA LEU A 30 -0.14 3.88 -6.07
C LEU A 30 -0.46 3.50 -7.53
N SER A 31 -1.72 3.46 -7.93
CA SER A 31 -2.09 3.19 -9.33
C SER A 31 -1.75 4.35 -10.28
N HIS A 32 -1.83 5.58 -9.78
CA HIS A 32 -1.55 6.82 -10.53
C HIS A 32 -0.13 7.35 -10.30
N ASP A 33 0.61 6.73 -9.39
CA ASP A 33 1.98 7.07 -9.07
C ASP A 33 2.93 6.75 -10.25
N GLN A 34 3.66 7.78 -10.70
CA GLN A 34 4.68 7.68 -11.75
C GLN A 34 6.10 7.91 -11.20
N GLN A 35 6.24 8.17 -9.89
CA GLN A 35 7.51 8.43 -9.23
C GLN A 35 8.26 7.14 -8.90
N ILE A 36 7.53 6.03 -8.71
CA ILE A 36 8.09 4.70 -8.48
C ILE A 36 7.90 3.77 -9.68
N ASN A 37 8.80 2.80 -9.81
CA ASN A 37 8.78 1.84 -10.91
C ASN A 37 7.57 0.91 -10.82
N GLN A 38 7.19 0.30 -11.94
CA GLN A 38 6.06 -0.62 -12.00
C GLN A 38 6.18 -1.79 -11.00
N GLU A 39 7.39 -2.34 -10.83
CA GLU A 39 7.66 -3.43 -9.88
C GLU A 39 7.43 -2.98 -8.43
N GLN A 40 7.99 -1.83 -8.05
CA GLN A 40 7.81 -1.22 -6.72
C GLN A 40 6.34 -0.92 -6.42
N ARG A 41 5.61 -0.40 -7.41
CA ARG A 41 4.16 -0.18 -7.28
C ARG A 41 3.43 -1.48 -7.03
N PHE A 42 3.72 -2.49 -7.83
CA PHE A 42 3.06 -3.77 -7.75
C PHE A 42 3.33 -4.46 -6.40
N GLU A 43 4.57 -4.38 -5.90
CA GLU A 43 4.96 -4.89 -4.59
C GLU A 43 4.10 -4.26 -3.48
N GLN A 44 4.05 -2.92 -3.42
CA GLN A 44 3.29 -2.24 -2.37
C GLN A 44 1.78 -2.43 -2.51
N GLN A 45 1.26 -2.51 -3.74
CA GLN A 45 -0.14 -2.85 -3.98
C GLN A 45 -0.48 -4.26 -3.51
N GLN A 46 0.42 -5.23 -3.73
CA GLN A 46 0.20 -6.60 -3.30
C GLN A 46 0.16 -6.71 -1.77
N ARG A 47 1.07 -6.03 -1.07
CA ARG A 47 1.09 -5.96 0.40
C ARG A 47 -0.22 -5.41 0.98
N LEU A 48 -0.74 -4.31 0.40
CA LEU A 48 -2.02 -3.75 0.80
C LEU A 48 -3.19 -4.72 0.55
N ARG A 49 -3.21 -5.42 -0.60
CA ARG A 49 -4.25 -6.42 -0.90
C ARG A 49 -4.23 -7.59 0.08
N GLU A 50 -3.05 -8.08 0.43
CA GLU A 50 -2.90 -9.15 1.42
C GLU A 50 -3.39 -8.71 2.80
N ALA A 51 -3.00 -7.51 3.25
CA ALA A 51 -3.49 -6.96 4.51
C ALA A 51 -5.02 -6.82 4.52
N ILE A 52 -5.61 -6.24 3.46
CA ILE A 52 -7.09 -6.14 3.33
C ILE A 52 -7.74 -7.52 3.37
N PHE A 53 -7.17 -8.51 2.69
CA PHE A 53 -7.71 -9.87 2.67
C PHE A 53 -7.64 -10.55 4.05
N ILE A 54 -6.54 -10.37 4.78
CA ILE A 54 -6.40 -10.88 6.16
C ILE A 54 -7.48 -10.24 7.04
N HIS A 55 -7.66 -8.92 6.98
CA HIS A 55 -8.69 -8.23 7.78
C HIS A 55 -10.12 -8.60 7.41
N HIS A 56 -10.41 -8.94 6.15
CA HIS A 56 -11.74 -9.41 5.77
C HIS A 56 -12.06 -10.82 6.29
N ASN A 57 -11.06 -11.59 6.72
CA ASN A 57 -11.24 -12.94 7.27
C ASN A 57 -11.14 -12.99 8.80
N GLU A 58 -10.88 -11.87 9.48
CA GLU A 58 -10.99 -11.72 10.94
C GLU A 58 -12.40 -11.25 11.36
#